data_AF-A0A926CQD5-F1
#
_entry.id   AF-A0A926CQD5-F1
#
_cell.length_a   1.000
_cell.length_b   1.000
_cell.length_c   1.000
_cell.angle_alpha   90.00
_cell.angle_beta   90.00
_cell.angle_gamma   90.00
#
_symmetry.space_group_name_H-M   'P 1'
#
loop_
_entity.id
_entity.type
_entity.pdbx_description
1 polymer ?
#
loop_
_entity_poly.entity_id
_entity_poly.type
_entity_poly.pdbx_seq_one_letter_code
_entity_poly.pdbx_strand_id
1 'polypeptide(L)'
;MILRLSDQQIHRWNWDGVGSGISAPVNITESIRTEPPMIDYETWASYLDDFADGAAADIDGDGAVNLIECALGGDPNDANSKPSPIGSLNGVNLEMVAKVATKIVGIDLDVESSPDCVNWTSAGVTPTVILEDTLSQTLKWVVPASGPKQFIRLRVDVSE
;
A
#
# COMPACT_ATOMS: atom_id res chain seq x y z
N MET A 1 -15.65 25.95 -8.95
CA MET A 1 -14.86 25.88 -7.70
C MET A 1 -15.83 25.68 -6.55
N ILE A 2 -15.45 24.77 -5.64
CA ILE A 2 -16.12 24.33 -4.41
C ILE A 2 -17.28 23.33 -4.60
N LEU A 3 -16.94 22.03 -4.58
CA LEU A 3 -17.82 21.01 -4.01
C LEU A 3 -17.37 20.81 -2.55
N ARG A 4 -18.25 21.14 -1.61
CA ARG A 4 -18.07 20.88 -0.19
C ARG A 4 -18.51 19.45 0.08
N LEU A 5 -17.64 18.62 0.63
CA LEU A 5 -18.06 17.40 1.30
C LEU A 5 -18.47 17.75 2.73
N SER A 6 -19.65 17.25 3.09
CA SER A 6 -20.36 17.51 4.33
C SER A 6 -19.89 16.59 5.45
N ASP A 7 -19.19 17.13 6.44
CA ASP A 7 -19.00 16.46 7.73
C ASP A 7 -20.22 16.74 8.62
N GLN A 8 -21.10 15.76 8.70
CA GLN A 8 -22.13 15.63 9.71
C GLN A 8 -21.93 14.30 10.43
N GLN A 9 -21.24 14.30 11.57
CA GLN A 9 -21.67 13.51 12.72
C GLN A 9 -21.21 14.20 14.02
N ILE A 10 -22.16 14.28 14.93
CA ILE A 10 -22.23 15.13 16.11
C ILE A 10 -21.88 14.26 17.32
N HIS A 11 -20.97 14.69 18.20
CA HIS A 11 -21.01 14.24 19.60
C HIS A 11 -20.89 15.44 20.55
N ARG A 12 -22.07 15.89 21.00
CA ARG A 12 -22.23 16.80 22.14
C ARG A 12 -21.97 15.99 23.41
N TRP A 13 -20.99 16.41 24.21
CA TRP A 13 -20.90 15.98 25.61
C TRP A 13 -21.36 17.14 26.50
N ASN A 14 -22.54 16.97 27.12
CA ASN A 14 -22.95 17.76 28.28
C ASN A 14 -22.16 17.25 29.48
N TRP A 15 -21.56 18.15 30.26
CA TRP A 15 -20.95 17.82 31.55
C TRP A 15 -21.66 18.62 32.66
N ASP A 16 -22.33 17.89 33.55
CA ASP A 16 -22.98 18.42 34.75
C ASP A 16 -22.03 18.28 35.96
N GLY A 17 -21.50 19.40 36.45
CA GLY A 17 -21.31 19.66 37.89
C GLY A 17 -20.18 18.97 38.70
N VAL A 18 -19.21 19.81 39.11
CA VAL A 18 -18.54 19.98 40.43
C VAL A 18 -17.78 18.85 41.15
N GLY A 19 -16.51 19.14 41.52
CA GLY A 19 -15.84 18.51 42.66
C GLY A 19 -14.32 18.73 42.77
N SER A 20 -13.91 19.73 43.58
CA SER A 20 -12.69 19.82 44.42
C SER A 20 -11.27 19.69 43.83
N GLY A 21 -10.43 20.65 44.21
CA GLY A 21 -9.13 20.92 43.61
C GLY A 21 -7.99 19.94 43.92
N ILE A 22 -7.06 19.88 42.97
CA ILE A 22 -5.63 19.64 43.19
C ILE A 22 -4.83 20.47 42.18
N SER A 23 -3.72 20.98 42.67
CA SER A 23 -2.81 21.96 42.08
C SER A 23 -1.87 21.34 41.03
N ALA A 24 -1.89 21.84 39.79
CA ALA A 24 -0.75 22.08 38.89
C ALA A 24 -1.27 22.33 37.46
N PRO A 25 -0.69 23.25 36.66
CA PRO A 25 -0.93 23.24 35.22
C PRO A 25 -0.25 21.99 34.65
N VAL A 26 -1.03 20.96 34.38
CA VAL A 26 -0.58 19.80 33.61
C VAL A 26 -0.44 20.27 32.15
N ASN A 27 0.78 20.65 31.77
CA ASN A 27 1.18 20.77 30.38
C ASN A 27 1.48 19.35 29.85
N ILE A 28 0.49 18.70 29.25
CA ILE A 28 0.68 17.68 28.21
C ILE A 28 0.14 18.35 26.95
N THR A 29 0.94 19.05 26.15
CA THR A 29 2.08 18.58 25.34
C THR A 29 1.72 17.32 24.57
N GLU A 30 1.68 17.49 23.24
CA GLU A 30 1.48 16.49 22.19
C GLU A 30 0.03 16.03 21.99
N SER A 31 -0.63 16.68 21.04
CA SER A 31 -1.59 16.01 20.16
C SER A 31 -0.98 14.69 19.72
N ILE A 32 -1.47 13.57 20.27
CA ILE A 32 -1.12 12.23 19.80
C ILE A 32 -1.55 12.22 18.34
N ARG A 33 -0.58 12.35 17.42
CA ARG A 33 -0.78 11.88 16.05
C ARG A 33 -0.95 10.38 16.20
N THR A 34 -2.19 9.92 16.30
CA THR A 34 -2.48 8.51 16.14
C THR A 34 -2.11 8.20 14.70
N GLU A 35 -0.92 7.66 14.49
CA GLU A 35 -0.58 7.03 13.21
C GLU A 35 -1.76 6.11 12.84
N PRO A 36 -2.30 6.21 11.62
CA PRO A 36 -3.35 5.30 11.16
C PRO A 36 -2.92 3.86 11.45
N PRO A 37 -3.80 2.99 11.98
CA PRO A 37 -3.43 1.63 12.33
C PRO A 37 -2.89 0.92 11.09
N MET A 38 -1.79 0.20 11.27
CA MET A 38 -1.32 -0.76 10.27
C MET A 38 -2.38 -1.87 10.18
N ILE A 39 -2.83 -2.19 8.97
CA ILE A 39 -3.84 -3.23 8.71
C ILE A 39 -3.20 -4.36 7.92
N ASP A 40 -3.57 -5.60 8.19
CA ASP A 40 -3.18 -6.73 7.33
C ASP A 40 -4.11 -6.81 6.11
N TYR A 41 -3.80 -7.73 5.20
CA TYR A 41 -4.61 -7.98 4.01
C TYR A 41 -6.07 -8.34 4.36
N GLU A 42 -6.31 -9.19 5.38
CA GLU A 42 -7.66 -9.58 5.78
C GLU A 42 -8.49 -8.40 6.30
N THR A 43 -7.87 -7.52 7.06
CA THR A 43 -8.50 -6.30 7.56
C THR A 43 -8.77 -5.32 6.42
N TRP A 44 -7.82 -5.13 5.50
CA TRP A 44 -8.03 -4.32 4.29
C TRP A 44 -9.20 -4.87 3.46
N ALA A 45 -9.21 -6.18 3.22
CA ALA A 45 -10.26 -6.91 2.53
C ALA A 45 -11.64 -6.72 3.19
N SER A 46 -11.70 -6.69 4.53
CA SER A 46 -12.96 -6.54 5.26
C SER A 46 -13.66 -5.19 5.07
N TYR A 47 -12.93 -4.16 4.62
CA TYR A 47 -13.49 -2.84 4.34
C TYR A 47 -14.13 -2.74 2.95
N LEU A 48 -13.94 -3.76 2.11
CA LEU A 48 -14.46 -3.80 0.75
C LEU A 48 -15.76 -4.59 0.76
N ASP A 49 -16.85 -3.93 0.40
CA ASP A 49 -18.13 -4.60 0.19
C ASP A 49 -17.96 -5.66 -0.93
N ASP A 50 -18.54 -6.85 -0.74
CA ASP A 50 -18.52 -7.97 -1.71
C ASP A 50 -17.16 -8.66 -1.95
N PHE A 51 -16.21 -8.54 -1.03
CA PHE A 51 -14.88 -9.19 -1.10
C PHE A 51 -14.89 -10.72 -0.86
N ALA A 52 -15.79 -11.46 -1.51
CA ALA A 52 -15.90 -12.90 -1.34
C ALA A 52 -14.80 -13.70 -2.09
N ASP A 53 -14.15 -13.08 -3.08
CA ASP A 53 -13.32 -13.82 -4.04
C ASP A 53 -11.82 -13.93 -3.68
N GLY A 54 -11.38 -13.29 -2.58
CA GLY A 54 -10.06 -13.51 -1.98
C GLY A 54 -8.88 -12.90 -2.76
N ALA A 55 -7.64 -13.23 -2.36
CA ALA A 55 -6.40 -12.55 -2.79
C ALA A 55 -6.03 -12.68 -4.26
N ALA A 56 -6.36 -13.81 -4.86
CA ALA A 56 -6.02 -14.11 -6.25
C ALA A 56 -7.15 -13.76 -7.24
N ALA A 57 -8.28 -13.25 -6.76
CA ALA A 57 -9.37 -12.82 -7.63
C ALA A 57 -9.13 -11.41 -8.17
N ASP A 58 -9.80 -11.13 -9.28
CA ASP A 58 -9.86 -9.86 -9.99
C ASP A 58 -11.35 -9.52 -10.07
N ILE A 59 -11.85 -8.81 -9.06
CA ILE A 59 -13.29 -8.62 -8.82
C ILE A 59 -13.89 -7.70 -9.89
N ASP A 60 -13.18 -6.65 -10.27
CA ASP A 60 -13.64 -5.66 -11.23
C ASP A 60 -13.27 -5.99 -12.70
N GLY A 61 -12.48 -7.05 -12.92
CA GLY A 61 -12.18 -7.62 -14.23
C GLY A 61 -11.17 -6.81 -15.02
N ASP A 62 -10.27 -6.13 -14.31
CA ASP A 62 -9.37 -5.16 -14.87
C ASP A 62 -7.97 -5.74 -15.19
N GLY A 63 -7.72 -6.97 -14.76
CA GLY A 63 -6.48 -7.73 -14.95
C GLY A 63 -5.49 -7.64 -13.79
N ALA A 64 -5.75 -6.82 -12.77
CA ALA A 64 -5.05 -6.83 -11.50
C ALA A 64 -5.82 -7.67 -10.49
N VAL A 65 -5.11 -8.52 -9.74
CA VAL A 65 -5.75 -9.27 -8.65
C VAL A 65 -5.79 -8.42 -7.39
N ASN A 66 -6.76 -8.67 -6.52
CA ASN A 66 -7.01 -7.97 -5.27
C ASN A 66 -5.75 -7.78 -4.41
N LEU A 67 -4.86 -8.79 -4.36
CA LEU A 67 -3.61 -8.68 -3.61
C LEU A 67 -2.63 -7.65 -4.20
N ILE A 68 -2.55 -7.55 -5.53
CA ILE A 68 -1.74 -6.53 -6.21
C ILE A 68 -2.33 -5.16 -5.93
N GLU A 69 -3.64 -5.02 -6.03
CA GLU A 69 -4.30 -3.75 -5.75
C GLU A 69 -4.13 -3.33 -4.29
N CYS A 70 -4.28 -4.25 -3.35
CA CYS A 70 -3.97 -4.03 -1.94
C CYS A 70 -2.54 -3.49 -1.78
N ALA A 71 -1.54 -4.20 -2.30
CA ALA A 71 -0.14 -3.84 -2.15
C ALA A 71 0.19 -2.47 -2.78
N LEU A 72 -0.42 -2.16 -3.92
CA LEU A 72 -0.11 -0.96 -4.70
C LEU A 72 -1.07 0.23 -4.46
N GLY A 73 -2.07 0.05 -3.58
CA GLY A 73 -3.05 1.08 -3.22
C GLY A 73 -4.14 1.34 -4.29
N GLY A 74 -4.54 0.30 -5.02
CA GLY A 74 -5.69 0.27 -5.92
C GLY A 74 -7.03 0.09 -5.20
N ASP A 75 -8.10 0.00 -5.99
CA ASP A 75 -9.47 -0.22 -5.50
C ASP A 75 -10.08 -1.38 -6.28
N PRO A 76 -10.23 -2.57 -5.67
CA PRO A 76 -10.64 -3.80 -6.36
C PRO A 76 -12.08 -3.81 -6.87
N ASN A 77 -12.82 -2.73 -6.62
CA ASN A 77 -14.18 -2.53 -7.12
C ASN A 77 -14.25 -1.50 -8.25
N ASP A 78 -13.13 -0.89 -8.66
CA ASP A 78 -13.08 0.11 -9.73
C ASP A 78 -12.07 -0.27 -10.79
N ALA A 79 -12.56 -0.80 -11.92
CA ALA A 79 -11.74 -1.20 -13.06
C ALA A 79 -10.96 -0.06 -13.75
N ASN A 80 -11.04 1.18 -13.25
CA ASN A 80 -10.16 2.29 -13.65
C ASN A 80 -8.99 2.52 -12.67
N SER A 81 -9.06 1.96 -11.47
CA SER A 81 -8.05 1.98 -10.42
C SER A 81 -7.00 0.90 -10.68
N LYS A 82 -6.19 1.13 -11.73
CA LYS A 82 -5.14 0.19 -12.18
C LYS A 82 -3.76 0.57 -11.66
N PRO A 83 -3.39 0.27 -10.40
CA PRO A 83 -2.03 0.51 -9.99
C PRO A 83 -1.10 -0.47 -10.71
N SER A 84 -0.08 0.07 -11.39
CA SER A 84 0.91 -0.76 -12.08
C SER A 84 2.31 -0.25 -11.78
N PRO A 85 3.28 -1.16 -11.55
CA PRO A 85 4.68 -0.77 -11.55
C PRO A 85 5.09 -0.23 -12.93
N ILE A 86 6.05 0.68 -12.94
CA ILE A 86 6.66 1.25 -14.14
C ILE A 86 8.04 0.61 -14.32
N GLY A 87 8.24 -0.08 -15.43
CA GLY A 87 9.53 -0.62 -15.84
C GLY A 87 10.29 0.35 -16.74
N SER A 88 11.62 0.43 -16.59
CA SER A 88 12.48 1.16 -17.51
C SER A 88 13.86 0.51 -17.66
N LEU A 89 14.56 0.83 -18.74
CA LEU A 89 15.95 0.41 -18.98
C LEU A 89 16.88 1.62 -18.80
N ASN A 90 17.84 1.50 -17.88
CA ASN A 90 18.85 2.51 -17.63
C ASN A 90 20.25 1.90 -17.82
N GLY A 91 20.80 2.05 -19.02
CA GLY A 91 22.02 1.37 -19.43
C GLY A 91 21.82 -0.14 -19.44
N VAL A 92 22.52 -0.86 -18.55
CA VAL A 92 22.39 -2.32 -18.39
C VAL A 92 21.41 -2.71 -17.27
N ASN A 93 20.81 -1.74 -16.58
CA ASN A 93 19.93 -2.02 -15.46
C ASN A 93 18.46 -1.97 -15.89
N LEU A 94 17.71 -3.00 -15.55
CA LEU A 94 16.26 -2.98 -15.55
C LEU A 94 15.80 -2.38 -14.23
N GLU A 95 15.11 -1.25 -14.29
CA GLU A 95 14.57 -0.58 -13.12
C GLU A 95 13.06 -0.80 -13.07
N MET A 96 12.55 -1.13 -11.88
CA MET A 96 11.12 -1.14 -11.60
C MET A 96 10.82 -0.12 -10.51
N VAL A 97 9.80 0.69 -10.73
CA VAL A 97 9.31 1.67 -9.76
C VAL A 97 7.84 1.39 -9.47
N ALA A 98 7.47 1.24 -8.20
CA ALA A 98 6.09 1.02 -7.80
C ALA A 98 5.73 1.91 -6.62
N LYS A 99 4.51 2.46 -6.63
CA LYS A 99 3.90 3.07 -5.45
C LYS A 99 3.22 1.96 -4.66
N VAL A 100 3.49 1.88 -3.36
CA VAL A 100 2.97 0.84 -2.47
C VAL A 100 2.32 1.47 -1.24
N ALA A 101 1.27 0.84 -0.72
CA ALA A 101 0.61 1.29 0.50
C ALA A 101 1.51 1.02 1.72
N THR A 102 1.79 2.04 2.54
CA THR A 102 2.65 1.89 3.74
C THR A 102 1.89 1.45 4.98
N LYS A 103 0.56 1.49 4.94
CA LYS A 103 -0.29 1.10 6.06
C LYS A 103 -0.74 -0.36 6.00
N ILE A 104 -0.27 -1.12 5.02
CA ILE A 104 -0.58 -2.55 4.89
C ILE A 104 0.63 -3.37 5.32
N VAL A 105 0.41 -4.27 6.28
CA VAL A 105 1.43 -5.19 6.81
C VAL A 105 1.17 -6.61 6.34
N GLY A 106 2.20 -7.45 6.46
CA GLY A 106 2.10 -8.85 6.04
C GLY A 106 1.99 -9.01 4.54
N ILE A 107 2.53 -8.06 3.77
CA ILE A 107 2.68 -8.18 2.32
C ILE A 107 4.18 -8.07 2.00
N ASP A 108 4.71 -9.10 1.37
CA ASP A 108 6.06 -9.12 0.84
C ASP A 108 6.05 -8.78 -0.65
N LEU A 109 6.96 -7.87 -1.04
CA LEU A 109 7.17 -7.50 -2.44
C LEU A 109 8.59 -7.86 -2.84
N ASP A 110 8.70 -8.63 -3.92
CA ASP A 110 9.98 -8.98 -4.53
C ASP A 110 9.93 -8.76 -6.04
N VAL A 111 11.09 -8.56 -6.66
CA VAL A 111 11.21 -8.56 -8.11
C VAL A 111 11.80 -9.88 -8.55
N GLU A 112 11.10 -10.55 -9.43
CA GLU A 112 11.61 -11.74 -10.10
C GLU A 112 12.12 -11.39 -11.49
N SER A 113 13.09 -12.17 -11.95
CA SER A 113 13.68 -12.00 -13.26
C SER A 113 13.68 -13.31 -14.04
N SER A 114 13.57 -13.21 -15.36
CA SER A 114 13.55 -14.35 -16.28
C SER A 114 14.19 -14.01 -17.62
N PRO A 115 14.95 -14.91 -18.25
CA PRO A 115 15.44 -14.72 -19.62
C PRO A 115 14.39 -15.12 -20.70
N ASP A 116 13.34 -15.86 -20.33
CA ASP A 116 12.44 -16.54 -21.26
C ASP A 116 10.94 -16.39 -20.95
N CYS A 117 10.58 -15.65 -19.89
CA CYS A 117 9.22 -15.51 -19.34
C CYS A 117 8.59 -16.81 -18.82
N VAL A 118 9.36 -17.90 -18.72
CA VAL A 118 8.89 -19.21 -18.25
C VAL A 118 9.50 -19.52 -16.89
N ASN A 119 10.82 -19.41 -16.79
CA ASN A 119 11.57 -19.70 -15.58
C ASN A 119 11.86 -18.39 -14.85
N TRP A 120 11.20 -18.19 -13.70
CA TRP A 120 11.34 -17.00 -12.88
C TRP A 120 12.16 -17.31 -11.64
N THR A 121 13.10 -16.42 -11.32
CA THR A 121 13.90 -16.48 -10.09
C THR A 121 13.83 -15.15 -9.37
N SER A 122 13.74 -15.17 -8.04
CA SER A 122 13.93 -13.96 -7.24
C SER A 122 15.23 -13.28 -7.65
N ALA A 123 15.16 -11.98 -7.93
CA ALA A 123 16.33 -11.19 -8.26
C ALA A 123 17.20 -10.93 -7.02
N GLY A 124 16.68 -11.18 -5.81
CA GLY A 124 17.37 -10.93 -4.55
C GLY A 124 17.72 -9.45 -4.34
N VAL A 125 17.00 -8.55 -5.00
CA VAL A 125 17.25 -7.11 -4.95
C VAL A 125 16.33 -6.49 -3.90
N THR A 126 16.91 -5.96 -2.83
CA THR A 126 16.17 -5.13 -1.87
C THR A 126 15.80 -3.79 -2.53
N PRO A 127 14.53 -3.36 -2.47
CA PRO A 127 14.15 -2.06 -2.98
C PRO A 127 14.78 -0.92 -2.20
N THR A 128 14.91 0.21 -2.89
CA THR A 128 15.20 1.51 -2.27
C THR A 128 13.94 2.35 -2.22
N VAL A 129 13.68 3.02 -1.09
CA VAL A 129 12.60 4.00 -0.99
C VAL A 129 13.08 5.30 -1.64
N ILE A 130 12.34 5.81 -2.63
CA ILE A 130 12.69 7.04 -3.36
C ILE A 130 11.75 8.21 -3.05
N LEU A 131 10.53 7.92 -2.61
CA LEU A 131 9.55 8.90 -2.11
C LEU A 131 8.72 8.23 -1.02
N GLU A 132 8.26 9.00 -0.03
CA GLU A 132 7.38 8.51 1.02
C GLU A 132 6.42 9.63 1.44
N ASP A 133 5.17 9.25 1.68
CA ASP A 133 4.17 10.06 2.34
C ASP A 133 3.51 9.25 3.48
N THR A 134 2.50 9.83 4.12
CA THR A 134 1.85 9.21 5.28
C THR A 134 1.08 7.93 4.98
N LEU A 135 0.75 7.64 3.72
CA LEU A 135 -0.09 6.52 3.30
C LEU A 135 0.58 5.59 2.29
N SER A 136 1.69 6.02 1.69
CA SER A 136 2.35 5.31 0.61
C SER A 136 3.83 5.63 0.51
N GLN A 137 4.57 4.72 -0.11
CA GLN A 137 5.96 4.92 -0.48
C GLN A 137 6.16 4.53 -1.94
N THR A 138 7.12 5.14 -2.60
CA THR A 138 7.56 4.75 -3.92
C THR A 138 8.86 3.98 -3.78
N LEU A 139 8.83 2.71 -4.17
CA LEU A 139 9.96 1.80 -4.15
C LEU A 139 10.60 1.73 -5.52
N LYS A 140 11.92 1.57 -5.54
CA LYS A 140 12.72 1.33 -6.74
C LYS A 140 13.58 0.08 -6.58
N TRP A 141 13.41 -0.87 -7.49
CA TRP A 141 14.28 -2.03 -7.67
C TRP A 141 15.18 -1.81 -8.88
N VAL A 142 16.43 -2.27 -8.80
CA VAL A 142 17.43 -2.18 -9.87
C VAL A 142 18.03 -3.56 -10.09
N VAL A 143 17.65 -4.21 -11.19
CA VAL A 143 18.12 -5.54 -11.57
C VAL A 143 19.09 -5.41 -12.75
N PRO A 144 20.39 -5.73 -12.57
CA PRO A 144 21.33 -5.76 -13.68
C PRO A 144 20.91 -6.82 -14.70
N ALA A 145 20.86 -6.47 -15.98
CA ALA A 145 20.60 -7.43 -17.04
C ALA A 145 21.73 -8.46 -17.09
N SER A 146 21.36 -9.74 -17.01
CA SER A 146 22.32 -10.86 -17.04
C SER A 146 22.62 -11.37 -18.46
N GLY A 147 21.88 -10.89 -19.46
CA GLY A 147 21.98 -11.36 -20.84
C GLY A 147 21.25 -10.48 -21.85
N PRO A 148 21.27 -10.88 -23.14
CA PRO A 148 20.69 -10.08 -24.23
C PRO A 148 19.16 -9.99 -24.19
N LYS A 149 18.51 -10.86 -23.42
CA LYS A 149 17.08 -10.83 -23.12
C LYS A 149 16.91 -11.06 -21.63
N GLN A 150 16.18 -10.17 -20.98
CA GLN A 150 15.87 -10.26 -19.57
C GLN A 150 14.53 -9.54 -19.35
N PHE A 151 13.66 -10.20 -18.61
CA PHE A 151 12.36 -9.73 -18.17
C PHE A 151 12.37 -9.63 -16.66
N ILE A 152 11.58 -8.71 -16.13
CA ILE A 152 11.32 -8.60 -14.70
C ILE A 152 9.81 -8.50 -14.45
N ARG A 153 9.36 -9.01 -13.30
CA ARG A 153 7.99 -8.86 -12.81
C ARG A 153 8.01 -8.57 -11.31
N LEU A 154 6.96 -7.91 -10.84
CA LEU A 154 6.70 -7.79 -9.41
C LEU A 154 6.01 -9.08 -8.93
N ARG A 155 6.50 -9.64 -7.83
CA ARG A 155 5.82 -10.68 -7.06
C ARG A 155 5.32 -10.06 -5.76
N VAL A 156 4.09 -10.36 -5.43
CA VAL A 156 3.42 -9.91 -4.21
C VAL A 156 2.89 -11.15 -3.51
N ASP A 157 3.28 -11.33 -2.25
CA ASP A 157 2.87 -12.46 -1.41
C ASP A 157 2.34 -11.93 -0.07
N VAL A 158 1.43 -12.69 0.56
CA VAL A 158 1.09 -12.47 1.97
C VAL A 158 2.18 -13.12 2.82
N SER A 159 2.75 -12.39 3.77
CA SER A 159 3.78 -12.89 4.68
C SER A 159 3.21 -14.02 5.58
N GLU A 160 4.01 -15.06 5.80
CA GLU A 160 3.69 -16.17 6.72
C GLU A 160 3.73 -15.79 8.21
#